data_AF-A0A7C9EKL8-F1
#
_entry.id   AF-A0A7C9EKL8-F1
#
_cell.length_a   1.000
_cell.length_b   1.000
_cell.length_c   1.000
_cell.angle_alpha   90.00
_cell.angle_beta   90.00
_cell.angle_gamma   90.00
#
_symmetry.space_group_name_H-M   'P 1'
#
loop_
_entity.id
_entity.type
_entity.pdbx_description
1 polymer ?
#
loop_
_entity_poly.entity_id
_entity_poly.type
_entity_poly.pdbx_seq_one_letter_code
_entity_poly.pdbx_strand_id
1 'polypeptide(L)'
;ILSTNIAETSVTIDDVVYVIDTGRIKEKSYDPYSNVSTLQSSWISKASAKQREGRAGRCQPGVCYHLYSKLKAVSLADFQVPEIKRMPIEELCLQVKMLDPSSKIEEFLKKTLDPPVPETIKNAIAVLLDIGAFSLDEQLTEFGEKLGSLPVHPLTSKMLFFAILLNCLDPALTLACAANYRDPFTLPMLPNEKKRAAAAKAELASLYGGHSDQLAIIAAFDCWRSARERG
;
A
#
# COMPACT_ATOMS: atom_id res chain seq x y z
N ILE A 1 -10.08 -23.19 1.99
CA ILE A 1 -9.13 -22.09 1.64
C ILE A 1 -9.30 -21.00 2.68
N LEU A 2 -8.22 -20.55 3.34
CA LEU A 2 -8.26 -19.40 4.25
C LEU A 2 -7.65 -18.21 3.51
N SER A 3 -8.39 -17.12 3.38
CA SER A 3 -7.98 -15.96 2.57
C SER A 3 -8.40 -14.65 3.22
N THR A 4 -7.77 -13.55 2.78
CA THR A 4 -8.20 -12.18 3.06
C THR A 4 -9.22 -11.72 2.01
N ASN A 5 -9.52 -10.42 1.98
CA ASN A 5 -10.31 -9.79 0.91
C ASN A 5 -9.69 -9.94 -0.50
N ILE A 6 -8.47 -10.49 -0.64
CA ILE A 6 -7.90 -10.80 -1.96
C ILE A 6 -8.72 -11.84 -2.74
N ALA A 7 -9.39 -12.77 -2.05
CA ALA A 7 -10.30 -13.73 -2.69
C ALA A 7 -11.67 -13.12 -3.03
N GLU A 8 -11.96 -11.91 -2.55
CA GLU A 8 -13.20 -11.18 -2.84
C GLU A 8 -13.21 -10.62 -4.25
N THR A 9 -12.04 -10.17 -4.76
CA THR A 9 -11.90 -9.50 -6.07
C THR A 9 -10.79 -10.11 -6.94
N SER A 10 -9.56 -10.17 -6.41
CA SER A 10 -8.33 -10.40 -7.19
C SER A 10 -8.07 -11.84 -7.61
N VAL A 11 -8.68 -12.83 -6.93
CA VAL A 11 -8.47 -14.25 -7.24
C VAL A 11 -9.79 -14.92 -7.59
N THR A 12 -9.79 -15.65 -8.70
CA THR A 12 -10.86 -16.57 -9.06
C THR A 12 -10.42 -17.97 -8.70
N ILE A 13 -11.21 -18.62 -7.84
CA ILE A 13 -11.00 -20.02 -7.46
C ILE A 13 -12.26 -20.75 -7.90
N ASP A 14 -12.09 -21.69 -8.80
CA ASP A 14 -13.18 -22.54 -9.26
C ASP A 14 -13.53 -23.57 -8.15
N ASP A 15 -14.71 -24.18 -8.23
CA ASP A 15 -15.19 -25.21 -7.29
C ASP A 15 -15.48 -24.76 -5.85
N VAL A 16 -15.47 -23.45 -5.55
CA VAL A 16 -15.92 -22.94 -4.25
C VAL A 16 -17.44 -22.97 -4.18
N VAL A 17 -17.98 -23.86 -3.34
CA VAL A 17 -19.42 -23.97 -3.03
C VAL A 17 -19.81 -23.54 -1.62
N TYR A 18 -18.84 -23.44 -0.72
CA TYR A 18 -19.06 -22.98 0.65
C TYR A 18 -18.14 -21.80 0.96
N VAL A 19 -18.74 -20.68 1.34
CA VAL A 19 -18.01 -19.49 1.80
C VAL A 19 -18.34 -19.27 3.27
N ILE A 20 -17.31 -19.07 4.09
CA ILE A 20 -17.46 -18.67 5.50
C ILE A 20 -16.96 -17.23 5.61
N ASP A 21 -17.89 -16.29 5.73
CA ASP A 21 -17.62 -14.87 5.83
C ASP A 21 -17.60 -14.42 7.30
N THR A 22 -16.42 -14.03 7.79
CA THR A 22 -16.25 -13.53 9.16
C THR A 22 -16.86 -12.13 9.38
N GLY A 23 -17.24 -11.43 8.31
CA GLY A 23 -17.74 -10.05 8.38
C GLY A 23 -16.67 -9.00 8.67
N ARG A 24 -15.40 -9.40 8.73
CA ARG A 24 -14.27 -8.53 9.08
C ARG A 24 -13.32 -8.39 7.91
N ILE A 25 -12.64 -7.24 7.86
CA ILE A 25 -11.56 -6.94 6.93
C ILE A 25 -10.44 -6.24 7.71
N LYS A 26 -9.20 -6.37 7.23
CA LYS A 26 -8.09 -5.51 7.63
C LYS A 26 -7.79 -4.57 6.47
N GLU A 27 -7.87 -3.27 6.72
CA GLU A 27 -7.64 -2.25 5.70
C GLU A 27 -6.68 -1.18 6.21
N LYS A 28 -5.95 -0.58 5.27
CA LYS A 28 -5.15 0.60 5.54
C LYS A 28 -6.11 1.78 5.72
N SER A 29 -5.88 2.54 6.79
CA SER A 29 -6.58 3.77 7.12
C SER A 29 -5.56 4.83 7.48
N TYR A 30 -5.83 6.07 7.10
CA TYR A 30 -5.00 7.22 7.39
C TYR A 30 -5.78 8.21 8.25
N ASP A 31 -5.18 8.61 9.37
CA ASP A 31 -5.69 9.70 10.19
C ASP A 31 -4.91 10.99 9.88
N PRO A 32 -5.54 11.98 9.21
CA PRO A 32 -4.85 13.19 8.79
C PRO A 32 -4.48 14.11 9.96
N TYR A 33 -5.16 14.00 11.10
CA TYR A 33 -4.87 14.88 12.25
C TYR A 33 -3.65 14.43 13.05
N SER A 34 -3.39 13.11 13.09
CA SER A 34 -2.15 12.56 13.65
C SER A 34 -1.07 12.33 12.60
N ASN A 35 -1.41 12.43 11.31
CA ASN A 35 -0.55 12.12 10.17
C ASN A 35 0.01 10.67 10.22
N VAL A 36 -0.83 9.72 10.65
CA VAL A 36 -0.45 8.30 10.81
C VAL A 36 -1.29 7.39 9.92
N SER A 37 -0.59 6.53 9.17
CA SER A 37 -1.20 5.39 8.49
C SER A 37 -1.23 4.17 9.41
N THR A 38 -2.40 3.55 9.56
CA THR A 38 -2.63 2.38 10.41
C THR A 38 -3.28 1.25 9.63
N LEU A 39 -3.04 0.01 10.06
CA LEU A 39 -3.75 -1.17 9.56
C LEU A 39 -4.79 -1.58 10.60
N GLN A 40 -6.06 -1.29 10.33
CA GLN A 40 -7.15 -1.51 11.29
C GLN A 40 -8.06 -2.63 10.85
N SER A 41 -8.65 -3.33 11.83
CA SER A 41 -9.69 -4.32 11.56
C SER A 41 -11.08 -3.68 11.67
N SER A 42 -11.75 -3.54 10.53
CA SER A 42 -13.08 -2.94 10.39
C SER A 42 -14.12 -3.99 9.98
N TRP A 43 -15.39 -3.59 10.03
CA TRP A 43 -16.48 -4.39 9.50
C TRP A 43 -16.56 -4.20 7.99
N ILE A 44 -16.94 -5.25 7.27
CA ILE A 44 -17.13 -5.16 5.82
C ILE A 44 -18.37 -4.33 5.46
N SER A 45 -18.42 -3.88 4.21
CA SER A 45 -19.63 -3.29 3.63
C SER A 45 -20.64 -4.36 3.20
N LYS A 46 -21.90 -3.97 2.97
CA LYS A 46 -22.91 -4.85 2.35
C LYS A 46 -22.49 -5.25 0.94
N ALA A 47 -21.89 -4.33 0.17
CA ALA A 47 -21.33 -4.64 -1.14
C ALA A 47 -20.28 -5.76 -1.06
N SER A 48 -19.36 -5.70 -0.09
CA SER A 48 -18.35 -6.74 0.13
C SER A 48 -18.96 -8.08 0.56
N ALA A 49 -19.95 -8.06 1.46
CA ALA A 49 -20.68 -9.26 1.86
C ALA A 49 -21.32 -9.96 0.64
N LYS A 50 -21.95 -9.17 -0.24
CA LYS A 50 -22.55 -9.65 -1.49
C LYS A 50 -21.51 -10.19 -2.48
N GLN A 51 -20.34 -9.55 -2.58
CA GLN A 51 -19.25 -10.08 -3.42
C GLN A 51 -18.75 -11.43 -2.91
N ARG A 52 -18.60 -11.59 -1.59
CA ARG A 52 -18.20 -12.87 -0.97
C ARG A 52 -19.24 -13.95 -1.16
N GLU A 53 -20.52 -13.63 -1.00
CA GLU A 53 -21.63 -14.53 -1.28
C GLU A 53 -21.58 -15.06 -2.73
N GLY A 54 -21.33 -14.16 -3.69
CA GLY A 54 -21.19 -14.51 -5.11
C GLY A 54 -20.05 -15.48 -5.42
N ARG A 55 -19.07 -15.65 -4.53
CA ARG A 55 -17.98 -16.62 -4.71
C ARG A 55 -18.44 -18.07 -4.56
N ALA A 56 -19.52 -18.34 -3.81
CA ALA A 56 -20.05 -19.70 -3.62
C ALA A 56 -20.91 -20.20 -4.81
N GLY A 57 -21.39 -19.29 -5.66
CA GLY A 57 -22.42 -19.58 -6.67
C GLY A 57 -21.94 -19.62 -8.11
N ARG A 58 -20.63 -19.79 -8.36
CA ARG A 58 -20.07 -19.63 -9.72
C ARG A 58 -20.32 -20.82 -10.63
N CYS A 59 -20.04 -22.04 -10.16
CA CYS A 59 -20.13 -23.25 -10.97
C CYS A 59 -21.44 -24.03 -10.71
N GLN A 60 -21.98 -23.92 -9.50
CA GLN A 60 -23.17 -24.62 -9.04
C GLN A 60 -23.79 -23.89 -7.83
N PRO A 61 -25.01 -24.24 -7.38
CA PRO A 61 -25.57 -23.67 -6.16
C PRO A 61 -24.65 -23.87 -4.95
N GLY A 62 -24.41 -22.80 -4.21
CA GLY A 62 -23.55 -22.82 -3.02
C GLY A 62 -24.17 -22.10 -1.83
N VAL A 63 -23.48 -22.12 -0.70
CA VAL A 63 -23.92 -21.55 0.58
C VAL A 63 -22.87 -20.59 1.12
N CYS A 64 -23.32 -19.40 1.53
CA CYS A 64 -22.50 -18.42 2.24
C CYS A 64 -22.94 -18.32 3.70
N TYR A 65 -22.03 -18.59 4.62
CA TYR A 65 -22.24 -18.46 6.06
C TYR A 65 -21.66 -17.15 6.56
N HIS A 66 -22.53 -16.22 6.95
CA HIS A 66 -22.12 -14.96 7.56
C HIS A 66 -22.03 -15.10 9.09
N LEU A 67 -20.85 -14.87 9.67
CA LEU A 67 -20.58 -14.99 11.11
C LEU A 67 -20.95 -13.70 11.87
N TYR A 68 -22.09 -13.09 11.55
CA TYR A 68 -22.62 -11.91 12.21
C TYR A 68 -24.16 -11.92 12.20
N SER A 69 -24.77 -11.29 13.20
CA SER A 69 -26.21 -11.30 13.36
C SER A 69 -26.93 -10.53 12.24
N LYS A 70 -28.22 -10.81 12.03
CA LYS A 70 -29.06 -10.04 11.10
C LYS A 70 -29.10 -8.55 11.47
N LEU A 71 -29.13 -8.24 12.77
CA LEU A 71 -29.04 -6.85 13.26
C LEU A 71 -27.73 -6.21 12.82
N LYS A 72 -26.62 -6.94 12.92
CA LYS A 72 -25.32 -6.46 12.46
C LYS A 72 -25.31 -6.24 10.95
N ALA A 73 -25.86 -7.18 10.17
CA ALA A 73 -25.96 -7.08 8.72
C ALA A 73 -26.71 -5.82 8.25
N VAL A 74 -27.81 -5.46 8.94
CA VAL A 74 -28.58 -4.23 8.66
C VAL A 74 -27.76 -2.97 8.95
N SER A 75 -26.94 -3.01 10.01
CA SER A 75 -26.09 -1.87 10.42
C SER A 75 -24.81 -1.67 9.60
N LEU A 76 -24.48 -2.59 8.69
CA LEU A 76 -23.29 -2.43 7.83
C LEU A 76 -23.47 -1.26 6.87
N ALA A 77 -22.38 -0.56 6.58
CA ALA A 77 -22.37 0.46 5.52
C ALA A 77 -22.64 -0.20 4.16
N ASP A 78 -23.32 0.50 3.25
CA ASP A 78 -23.64 -0.07 1.93
C ASP A 78 -22.36 -0.31 1.11
N PHE A 79 -21.42 0.64 1.16
CA PHE A 79 -20.14 0.61 0.46
C PHE A 79 -18.99 0.95 1.42
N GLN A 80 -17.77 0.54 1.04
CA GLN A 80 -16.56 0.94 1.76
C GLN A 80 -16.25 2.42 1.52
N VAL A 81 -15.55 3.03 2.48
CA VAL A 81 -15.05 4.40 2.32
C VAL A 81 -14.07 4.44 1.14
N PRO A 82 -14.21 5.37 0.18
CA PRO A 82 -13.31 5.49 -0.97
C PRO A 82 -11.85 5.72 -0.56
N GLU A 83 -10.90 5.19 -1.33
CA GLU A 83 -9.47 5.29 -1.04
C GLU A 83 -8.96 6.73 -0.90
N ILE A 84 -9.46 7.63 -1.75
CA ILE A 84 -9.14 9.07 -1.70
C ILE A 84 -9.42 9.72 -0.33
N LYS A 85 -10.33 9.15 0.48
CA LYS A 85 -10.66 9.65 1.82
C LYS A 85 -9.89 8.97 2.96
N ARG A 86 -9.19 7.86 2.69
CA ARG A 86 -8.58 7.00 3.74
C ARG A 86 -7.12 6.65 3.51
N MET A 87 -6.49 7.21 2.49
CA MET A 87 -5.08 7.02 2.16
C MET A 87 -4.36 8.38 2.07
N PRO A 88 -3.03 8.42 2.27
CA PRO A 88 -2.21 9.55 1.86
C PRO A 88 -2.34 9.80 0.34
N ILE A 89 -2.25 11.05 -0.09
CA ILE A 89 -2.59 11.48 -1.47
C ILE A 89 -1.48 12.32 -2.13
N GLU A 90 -0.23 12.21 -1.68
CA GLU A 90 0.94 12.91 -2.23
C GLU A 90 1.06 12.67 -3.75
N GLU A 91 0.93 11.42 -4.18
CA GLU A 91 0.98 11.05 -5.59
C GLU A 91 -0.16 11.70 -6.39
N LEU A 92 -1.38 11.68 -5.84
CA LEU A 92 -2.55 12.29 -6.47
C LEU A 92 -2.40 13.82 -6.57
N CYS A 93 -1.92 14.48 -5.53
CA CYS A 93 -1.66 15.92 -5.51
C CYS A 93 -0.60 16.31 -6.56
N LEU A 94 0.46 15.52 -6.70
CA LEU A 94 1.47 15.73 -7.73
C LEU A 94 0.88 15.55 -9.14
N GLN A 95 0.10 14.49 -9.36
CA GLN A 95 -0.59 14.25 -10.64
C GLN A 95 -1.55 15.37 -11.01
N VAL A 96 -2.30 15.92 -10.05
CA VAL A 96 -3.17 17.08 -10.27
C VAL A 96 -2.38 18.25 -10.83
N LYS A 97 -1.23 18.58 -10.24
CA LYS A 97 -0.37 19.68 -10.72
C LYS A 97 0.32 19.40 -12.05
N MET A 98 0.59 18.14 -12.37
CA MET A 98 1.08 17.77 -13.71
C MET A 98 0.01 17.92 -14.79
N LEU A 99 -1.26 17.65 -14.44
CA LEU A 99 -2.38 17.76 -15.38
C LEU A 99 -2.87 19.21 -15.55
N ASP A 100 -2.96 19.95 -14.45
CA ASP A 100 -3.37 21.35 -14.43
C ASP A 100 -2.45 22.15 -13.48
N PRO A 101 -1.31 22.65 -13.98
CA PRO A 101 -0.36 23.42 -13.17
C PRO A 101 -0.97 24.69 -12.56
N SER A 102 -1.96 25.27 -13.24
CA SER A 102 -2.58 26.55 -12.88
C SER A 102 -3.62 26.44 -11.76
N SER A 103 -4.26 25.28 -11.61
CA SER A 103 -5.27 25.07 -10.58
C SER A 103 -4.64 24.90 -9.20
N LYS A 104 -5.36 25.35 -8.16
CA LYS A 104 -5.08 24.93 -6.79
C LYS A 104 -5.51 23.47 -6.61
N ILE A 105 -4.71 22.69 -5.89
CA ILE A 105 -4.99 21.25 -5.70
C ILE A 105 -6.31 21.06 -4.96
N GLU A 106 -6.57 21.87 -3.93
CA GLU A 106 -7.80 21.78 -3.16
C GLU A 106 -9.06 22.06 -4.02
N GLU A 107 -9.00 23.05 -4.90
CA GLU A 107 -10.11 23.40 -5.80
C GLU A 107 -10.37 22.32 -6.85
N PHE A 108 -9.30 21.66 -7.33
CA PHE A 108 -9.41 20.54 -8.24
C PHE A 108 -10.04 19.33 -7.54
N LEU A 109 -9.51 18.93 -6.38
CA LEU A 109 -9.95 17.73 -5.66
C LEU A 109 -11.36 17.87 -5.08
N LYS A 110 -11.84 19.10 -4.81
CA LYS A 110 -13.23 19.38 -4.46
C LYS A 110 -14.24 18.98 -5.54
N LYS A 111 -13.82 18.83 -6.80
CA LYS A 111 -14.67 18.44 -7.93
C LYS A 111 -14.78 16.91 -8.09
N THR A 112 -14.04 16.13 -7.30
CA THR A 112 -14.16 14.66 -7.32
C THR A 112 -15.49 14.20 -6.72
N LEU A 113 -15.92 12.97 -7.04
CA LEU A 113 -17.17 12.39 -6.52
C LEU A 113 -17.21 12.41 -4.98
N ASP A 114 -16.07 12.09 -4.38
CA ASP A 114 -15.87 12.02 -2.94
C ASP A 114 -14.62 12.82 -2.57
N PRO A 115 -14.74 14.14 -2.33
CA PRO A 115 -13.58 14.97 -2.02
C PRO A 115 -12.80 14.46 -0.79
N PRO A 116 -11.45 14.50 -0.83
CA PRO A 116 -10.63 14.11 0.30
C PRO A 116 -10.82 15.06 1.48
N VAL A 117 -10.41 14.60 2.67
CA VAL A 117 -10.38 15.45 3.86
C VAL A 117 -9.40 16.61 3.63
N PRO A 118 -9.77 17.88 3.88
CA PRO A 118 -8.90 19.03 3.61
C PRO A 118 -7.52 18.93 4.28
N GLU A 119 -7.46 18.36 5.47
CA GLU A 119 -6.21 18.16 6.20
C GLU A 119 -5.28 17.15 5.51
N THR A 120 -5.84 16.11 4.86
CA THR A 120 -5.07 15.17 4.03
C THR A 120 -4.40 15.88 2.85
N ILE A 121 -5.08 16.86 2.24
CA ILE A 121 -4.52 17.67 1.14
C ILE A 121 -3.35 18.51 1.63
N LYS A 122 -3.50 19.18 2.79
CA LYS A 122 -2.42 20.00 3.38
C LYS A 122 -1.20 19.16 3.72
N ASN A 123 -1.39 18.00 4.34
CA ASN A 123 -0.29 17.09 4.68
C ASN A 123 0.46 16.64 3.41
N ALA A 124 -0.29 16.29 2.35
CA ALA A 124 0.31 15.93 1.08
C ALA A 124 1.11 17.08 0.44
N ILE A 125 0.57 18.31 0.45
CA ILE A 125 1.27 19.50 -0.03
C ILE A 125 2.54 19.76 0.78
N ALA A 126 2.50 19.62 2.11
CA ALA A 126 3.66 19.79 2.98
C ALA A 126 4.79 18.79 2.61
N VAL A 127 4.46 17.52 2.40
CA VAL A 127 5.44 16.52 1.94
C VAL A 127 6.00 16.89 0.57
N LEU A 128 5.17 17.35 -0.37
CA LEU A 128 5.60 17.73 -1.71
C LEU A 128 6.48 19.00 -1.72
N LEU A 129 6.25 19.93 -0.81
CA LEU A 129 7.14 21.07 -0.55
C LEU A 129 8.49 20.60 0.01
N ASP A 130 8.48 19.75 1.05
CA ASP A 130 9.69 19.24 1.71
C ASP A 130 10.59 18.45 0.75
N ILE A 131 9.98 17.72 -0.18
CA ILE A 131 10.75 16.98 -1.18
C ILE A 131 11.23 17.86 -2.35
N GLY A 132 10.76 19.10 -2.45
CA GLY A 132 11.08 20.05 -3.51
C GLY A 132 10.28 19.82 -4.80
N ALA A 133 9.18 19.06 -4.73
CA ALA A 133 8.27 18.88 -5.86
C ALA A 133 7.47 20.16 -6.15
N PHE A 134 7.12 20.90 -5.09
CA PHE A 134 6.45 22.20 -5.18
C PHE A 134 7.32 23.33 -4.63
N SER A 135 7.09 24.53 -5.15
CA SER A 135 7.55 25.79 -4.57
C SER A 135 6.60 26.28 -3.46
N LEU A 136 7.02 27.26 -2.66
CA LEU A 136 6.23 27.81 -1.54
C LEU A 136 4.86 28.37 -1.95
N ASP A 137 4.72 28.78 -3.22
CA ASP A 137 3.48 29.23 -3.85
C ASP A 137 2.69 28.10 -4.55
N GLU A 138 2.95 26.85 -4.18
CA GLU A 138 2.27 25.64 -4.68
C GLU A 138 2.42 25.49 -6.20
N GLN A 139 3.55 25.92 -6.80
CA GLN A 139 3.82 25.69 -8.22
C GLN A 139 4.66 24.43 -8.40
N LEU A 140 4.39 23.69 -9.47
CA LEU A 140 5.18 22.52 -9.85
C LEU A 140 6.60 22.98 -10.23
N THR A 141 7.62 22.40 -9.60
CA THR A 141 9.02 22.66 -9.96
C THR A 141 9.45 21.72 -11.09
N GLU A 142 10.54 22.04 -11.79
CA GLU A 142 11.15 21.13 -12.78
C GLU A 142 11.56 19.79 -12.14
N PHE A 143 11.94 19.81 -10.86
CA PHE A 143 12.21 18.58 -10.12
C PHE A 143 10.91 17.81 -9.83
N GLY A 144 9.83 18.48 -9.44
CA GLY A 144 8.52 17.88 -9.24
C GLY A 144 7.97 17.21 -10.50
N GLU A 145 8.12 17.84 -11.66
CA GLU A 145 7.77 17.24 -12.95
C GLU A 145 8.54 15.92 -13.19
N LYS A 146 9.84 15.91 -12.92
CA LYS A 146 10.67 14.69 -13.00
C LYS A 146 10.23 13.63 -11.99
N LEU A 147 9.91 14.01 -10.75
CA LEU A 147 9.42 13.08 -9.73
C LEU A 147 8.11 12.40 -10.15
N GLY A 148 7.19 13.17 -10.72
CA GLY A 148 5.87 12.68 -11.16
C GLY A 148 5.90 11.93 -12.49
N SER A 149 7.00 12.03 -13.25
CA SER A 149 7.18 11.23 -14.48
C SER A 149 7.44 9.74 -14.21
N LEU A 150 7.84 9.37 -12.98
CA LEU A 150 8.06 7.99 -12.58
C LEU A 150 6.78 7.38 -11.97
N PRO A 151 6.42 6.12 -12.31
CA PRO A 151 5.23 5.44 -11.78
C PRO A 151 5.47 4.86 -10.38
N VAL A 152 6.03 5.66 -9.47
CA VAL A 152 6.30 5.30 -8.07
C VAL A 152 5.99 6.49 -7.17
N HIS A 153 5.87 6.23 -5.86
CA HIS A 153 5.62 7.28 -4.87
C HIS A 153 6.70 8.40 -4.94
N PRO A 154 6.35 9.71 -4.82
CA PRO A 154 7.30 10.82 -5.00
C PRO A 154 8.54 10.76 -4.10
N LEU A 155 8.41 10.24 -2.87
CA LEU A 155 9.55 9.99 -1.97
C LEU A 155 10.53 8.96 -2.54
N THR A 156 10.01 7.88 -3.14
CA THR A 156 10.81 6.85 -3.79
C THR A 156 11.47 7.41 -5.05
N SER A 157 10.75 8.20 -5.85
CA SER A 157 11.33 8.92 -7.00
C SER A 157 12.52 9.77 -6.57
N LYS A 158 12.38 10.56 -5.49
CA LYS A 158 13.47 11.40 -4.97
C LYS A 158 14.66 10.55 -4.54
N MET A 159 14.44 9.47 -3.80
CA MET A 159 15.50 8.53 -3.42
C MET A 159 16.27 8.02 -4.65
N LEU A 160 15.58 7.63 -5.72
CA LEU A 160 16.22 7.13 -6.95
C LEU A 160 17.04 8.21 -7.66
N PHE A 161 16.56 9.45 -7.74
CA PHE A 161 17.35 10.55 -8.31
C PHE A 161 18.63 10.82 -7.51
N PHE A 162 18.54 10.84 -6.18
CA PHE A 162 19.74 10.98 -5.34
C PHE A 162 20.69 9.78 -5.48
N ALA A 163 20.15 8.57 -5.65
CA ALA A 163 20.98 7.39 -5.85
C ALA A 163 21.78 7.43 -7.16
N ILE A 164 21.24 8.04 -8.22
CA ILE A 164 21.99 8.31 -9.46
C ILE A 164 23.16 9.26 -9.18
N LEU A 165 22.91 10.37 -8.47
CA LEU A 165 23.91 11.39 -8.16
C LEU A 165 25.04 10.85 -7.25
N LEU A 166 24.68 9.95 -6.33
CA LEU A 166 25.62 9.32 -5.38
C LEU A 166 26.22 8.02 -5.90
N ASN A 167 25.92 7.64 -7.15
CA ASN A 167 26.41 6.41 -7.79
C ASN A 167 26.08 5.12 -7.00
N CYS A 168 24.88 5.06 -6.41
CA CYS A 168 24.36 3.93 -5.65
C CYS A 168 22.97 3.47 -6.15
N LEU A 169 22.75 3.54 -7.46
CA LEU A 169 21.46 3.23 -8.07
C LEU A 169 21.01 1.78 -7.86
N ASP A 170 21.92 0.82 -7.98
CA ASP A 170 21.60 -0.62 -7.87
C ASP A 170 20.95 -1.02 -6.50
N PRO A 171 21.54 -0.66 -5.34
CA PRO A 171 20.89 -0.91 -4.05
C PRO A 171 19.60 -0.09 -3.87
N ALA A 172 19.54 1.14 -4.38
CA ALA A 172 18.33 1.97 -4.29
C ALA A 172 17.16 1.39 -5.11
N LEU A 173 17.43 0.83 -6.29
CA LEU A 173 16.44 0.11 -7.10
C LEU A 173 15.94 -1.13 -6.38
N THR A 174 16.83 -1.88 -5.73
CA THR A 174 16.46 -3.04 -4.91
C THR A 174 15.48 -2.65 -3.81
N LEU A 175 15.75 -1.55 -3.10
CA LEU A 175 14.85 -1.00 -2.08
C LEU A 175 13.53 -0.51 -2.66
N ALA A 176 13.55 0.22 -3.77
CA ALA A 176 12.34 0.73 -4.42
C ALA A 176 11.41 -0.43 -4.85
N CYS A 177 11.98 -1.49 -5.43
CA CYS A 177 11.24 -2.68 -5.82
C CYS A 177 10.65 -3.42 -4.59
N ALA A 178 11.45 -3.61 -3.54
CA ALA A 178 10.99 -4.28 -2.32
C ALA A 178 9.87 -3.50 -1.61
N ALA A 179 9.96 -2.17 -1.58
CA ALA A 179 8.95 -1.31 -0.97
C ALA A 179 7.63 -1.30 -1.74
N ASN A 180 7.67 -1.34 -3.08
CA ASN A 180 6.46 -1.23 -3.91
C ASN A 180 5.74 -2.57 -4.12
N TYR A 181 6.47 -3.70 -4.09
CA TYR A 181 5.89 -5.02 -4.38
C TYR A 181 5.67 -5.86 -3.12
N ARG A 182 6.74 -6.39 -2.55
CA ARG A 182 6.67 -7.31 -1.42
C ARG A 182 8.01 -7.38 -0.70
N ASP A 183 7.96 -7.37 0.62
CA ASP A 183 9.11 -7.69 1.46
C ASP A 183 9.60 -9.13 1.16
N PRO A 184 10.91 -9.33 0.89
CA PRO A 184 11.46 -10.63 0.51
C PRO A 184 11.47 -11.64 1.67
N PHE A 185 11.30 -11.19 2.91
CA PHE A 185 11.28 -12.04 4.09
C PHE A 185 9.90 -12.66 4.29
N THR A 186 9.86 -13.99 4.39
CA THR A 186 8.65 -14.69 4.81
C THR A 186 8.54 -14.67 6.33
N LEU A 187 7.35 -14.38 6.85
CA LEU A 187 7.02 -14.51 8.28
C LEU A 187 6.34 -15.87 8.52
N PRO A 188 7.05 -16.87 9.08
CA PRO A 188 6.48 -18.19 9.31
C PRO A 188 5.39 -18.14 10.39
N MET A 189 4.48 -19.12 10.41
CA MET A 189 3.42 -19.17 11.41
C MET A 189 3.90 -19.75 12.75
N LEU A 190 4.83 -20.71 12.73
CA LEU A 190 5.30 -21.41 13.92
C LEU A 190 6.27 -20.55 14.75
N PRO A 191 6.14 -20.49 16.10
CA PRO A 191 6.98 -19.63 16.94
C PRO A 191 8.50 -19.86 16.79
N ASN A 192 8.93 -21.11 16.67
CA ASN A 192 10.34 -21.45 16.51
C ASN A 192 10.89 -20.97 15.16
N GLU A 193 10.08 -21.09 14.10
CA GLU A 193 10.46 -20.62 12.77
C GLU A 193 10.48 -19.08 12.70
N LYS A 194 9.57 -18.39 13.41
CA LYS A 194 9.63 -16.93 13.55
C LYS A 194 10.94 -16.45 14.16
N LYS A 195 11.40 -17.10 15.24
CA LYS A 195 12.69 -16.78 15.87
C LYS A 195 13.85 -17.00 14.90
N ARG A 196 13.84 -18.12 14.16
CA ARG A 196 14.86 -18.41 13.13
C ARG A 196 14.86 -17.37 12.01
N ALA A 197 13.67 -16.98 11.51
CA ALA A 197 13.55 -15.96 10.46
C ALA A 197 14.06 -14.59 10.94
N ALA A 198 13.75 -14.20 12.17
CA ALA A 198 14.26 -12.96 12.76
C ALA A 198 15.80 -12.97 12.90
N ALA A 199 16.36 -14.09 13.37
CA ALA A 199 17.81 -14.26 13.46
C ALA A 199 18.49 -14.20 12.09
N ALA A 200 17.93 -14.86 11.08
CA ALA A 200 18.45 -14.81 9.70
C ALA A 200 18.39 -13.40 9.10
N LYS A 201 17.31 -12.65 9.35
CA LYS A 201 17.22 -11.24 8.93
C LYS A 201 18.27 -10.37 9.62
N ALA A 202 18.52 -10.59 10.91
CA ALA A 202 19.57 -9.88 11.65
C ALA A 202 20.98 -10.22 11.15
N GLU A 203 21.23 -11.49 10.81
CA GLU A 203 22.49 -11.94 10.19
C GLU A 203 22.71 -11.25 8.84
N LEU A 204 21.69 -11.17 7.99
CA LEU A 204 21.77 -10.44 6.72
C LEU A 204 22.01 -8.94 6.93
N ALA A 205 21.34 -8.32 7.90
CA ALA A 205 21.60 -6.94 8.26
C ALA A 205 23.07 -6.72 8.67
N SER A 206 23.68 -7.68 9.37
CA SER A 206 25.05 -7.59 9.88
C SER A 206 26.11 -7.47 8.78
N LEU A 207 25.84 -7.99 7.57
CA LEU A 207 26.73 -7.87 6.41
C LEU A 207 27.01 -6.41 6.02
N TYR A 208 26.08 -5.51 6.34
CA TYR A 208 26.17 -4.08 6.07
C TYR A 208 26.06 -3.23 7.35
N GLY A 209 26.50 -3.77 8.50
CA GLY A 209 26.61 -3.03 9.76
C GLY A 209 25.46 -3.22 10.76
N GLY A 210 24.47 -4.06 10.46
CA GLY A 210 23.56 -4.65 11.46
C GLY A 210 22.39 -3.79 11.96
N HIS A 211 22.34 -2.51 11.59
CA HIS A 211 21.40 -1.54 12.18
C HIS A 211 20.35 -0.98 11.21
N SER A 212 20.16 -1.62 10.05
CA SER A 212 19.19 -1.15 9.04
C SER A 212 18.43 -2.30 8.38
N ASP A 213 17.10 -2.25 8.47
CA ASP A 213 16.19 -3.15 7.75
C ASP A 213 16.34 -3.02 6.22
N GLN A 214 16.59 -1.80 5.73
CA GLN A 214 16.82 -1.55 4.30
C GLN A 214 18.09 -2.25 3.83
N LEU A 215 19.18 -2.14 4.60
CA LEU A 215 20.42 -2.84 4.27
C LEU A 215 20.27 -4.36 4.37
N ALA A 216 19.42 -4.87 5.27
CA ALA A 216 19.09 -6.30 5.32
C ALA A 216 18.42 -6.79 4.03
N ILE A 217 17.54 -5.99 3.43
CA ILE A 217 16.89 -6.29 2.14
C ILE A 217 17.94 -6.33 1.01
N ILE A 218 18.85 -5.36 0.98
CA ILE A 218 19.94 -5.31 -0.01
C ILE A 218 20.83 -6.55 0.13
N ALA A 219 21.26 -6.87 1.35
CA ALA A 219 22.04 -8.08 1.65
C ALA A 219 21.32 -9.35 1.20
N ALA A 220 20.02 -9.47 1.46
CA ALA A 220 19.24 -10.62 1.02
C ALA A 220 19.27 -10.78 -0.51
N PHE A 221 19.11 -9.68 -1.24
CA PHE A 221 19.13 -9.69 -2.70
C PHE A 221 20.52 -10.03 -3.26
N ASP A 222 21.58 -9.47 -2.70
CA ASP A 222 22.96 -9.74 -3.11
C ASP A 222 23.35 -11.21 -2.85
N CYS A 223 22.97 -11.75 -1.69
CA CYS A 223 23.17 -13.16 -1.36
C CYS A 223 22.39 -14.06 -2.31
N TRP A 224 21.14 -13.72 -2.63
CA TRP A 224 20.33 -14.47 -3.59
C TRP A 224 20.96 -14.46 -4.99
N ARG A 225 21.40 -13.29 -5.47
CA ARG A 225 22.09 -13.15 -6.76
C ARG A 225 23.36 -13.99 -6.81
N SER A 226 24.18 -13.91 -5.75
CA SER A 226 25.41 -14.70 -5.62
C SER A 226 25.14 -16.22 -5.54
N ALA A 227 24.07 -16.64 -4.87
CA ALA A 227 23.66 -18.04 -4.83
C ALA A 227 23.24 -18.51 -6.24
N ARG A 228 22.42 -17.73 -6.94
CA ARG A 228 21.98 -18.04 -8.31
C ARG A 228 23.14 -18.17 -9.28
N GLU A 229 24.20 -17.38 -9.13
CA GLU A 229 25.41 -17.48 -9.96
C GLU A 229 26.24 -18.75 -9.67
N ARG A 230 26.13 -19.32 -8.46
CA ARG A 230 26.85 -20.53 -8.05
C ARG A 230 26.11 -21.84 -8.36
N GLY A 231 24.82 -21.77 -8.70
CA GLY A 231 23.93 -22.93 -8.90
C GLY A 231 23.31 -23.43 -7.60
#